data_AF-R5AJ89-F1
#
_entry.id   AF-R5AJ89-F1
#
_cell.length_a   1.000
_cell.length_b   1.000
_cell.length_c   1.000
_cell.angle_alpha   90.00
_cell.angle_beta   90.00
_cell.angle_gamma   90.00
#
_symmetry.space_group_name_H-M   'P 1'
#
loop_
_entity.id
_entity.type
_entity.pdbx_description
1 polymer ?
#
loop_
_entity_poly.entity_id
_entity_poly.type
_entity_poly.pdbx_seq_one_letter_code
_entity_poly.pdbx_strand_id
1 'polypeptide(L)'
;MFAYCGNNPVNRIDPTGEAWWHWAIGAAVVAACAVATVVTCGGFAAAATAVCMVSSGVAAATTASTVAAGAFIGSATVYGMAVLSAASTSSSVQEFNDQGNWGTVAATAGGAILGGGSAYVSTRTPTTKVYRSVSDAEAQDIKATGQFNLAPGGMESKQFGFVLAETRQFGNMIGQNTIVSAKIPTNMLNQFYTGGVDTSIFRGGTLTVYGDQLAAFNQAVGGTIKFMP
;
A
#
# COMPACT_ATOMS: atom_id res chain seq x y z
N MET A 1 34.06 -29.56 -15.75
CA MET A 1 32.70 -30.09 -15.96
C MET A 1 32.09 -30.24 -14.57
N PHE A 2 31.25 -29.29 -14.16
CA PHE A 2 30.57 -29.35 -12.87
C PHE A 2 29.24 -30.10 -13.06
N ALA A 3 29.10 -31.23 -12.37
CA ALA A 3 27.91 -32.08 -12.41
C ALA A 3 27.10 -31.83 -11.14
N TYR A 4 25.91 -31.24 -11.28
CA TYR A 4 24.94 -31.17 -10.18
C TYR A 4 24.24 -32.52 -10.04
N CYS A 5 24.57 -33.25 -8.98
CA CYS A 5 23.88 -34.49 -8.63
C CYS A 5 22.59 -34.15 -7.87
N GLY A 6 21.47 -34.06 -8.60
CA GLY A 6 20.13 -33.90 -8.06
C GLY A 6 19.03 -34.32 -9.05
N ASN A 7 18.86 -35.64 -9.25
CA ASN A 7 17.65 -36.30 -9.80
C ASN A 7 17.32 -36.24 -11.34
N ASN A 8 18.32 -36.52 -12.18
CA ASN A 8 18.44 -36.70 -13.67
C ASN A 8 17.22 -37.28 -14.49
N PRO A 9 17.01 -36.97 -15.82
CA PRO A 9 17.93 -37.39 -16.91
C PRO A 9 18.09 -36.47 -18.15
N VAL A 10 17.51 -35.26 -18.21
CA VAL A 10 17.77 -34.35 -19.36
C VAL A 10 18.78 -33.30 -18.93
N ASN A 11 20.03 -33.65 -19.21
CA ASN A 11 21.21 -32.82 -19.08
C ASN A 11 21.00 -31.48 -19.81
N ARG A 12 20.44 -30.48 -19.12
CA ARG A 12 20.51 -29.09 -19.57
C ARG A 12 21.91 -28.61 -19.25
N ILE A 13 22.87 -29.07 -20.05
CA ILE A 13 24.17 -28.41 -20.16
C ILE A 13 23.84 -27.01 -20.63
N ASP A 14 23.92 -26.03 -19.74
CA ASP A 14 24.01 -24.63 -20.13
C ASP A 14 25.39 -24.46 -20.80
N PRO A 15 25.45 -24.34 -22.14
CA PRO A 15 26.72 -24.27 -22.84
C PRO A 15 27.36 -22.87 -22.72
N THR A 16 26.67 -21.90 -22.08
CA THR A 16 27.06 -20.48 -22.04
C THR A 16 27.43 -19.96 -20.65
N GLY A 17 26.97 -20.58 -19.56
CA GLY A 17 27.34 -20.17 -18.20
C GLY A 17 26.80 -18.78 -17.79
N GLU A 18 25.66 -18.36 -18.35
CA GLU A 18 25.13 -17.01 -18.19
C GLU A 18 23.71 -17.05 -17.59
N ALA A 19 23.50 -17.80 -16.50
CA ALA A 19 22.21 -17.84 -15.79
C ALA A 19 21.75 -16.46 -15.24
N TRP A 20 22.67 -15.49 -15.19
CA TRP A 20 22.42 -14.10 -14.77
C TRP A 20 21.33 -13.40 -15.58
N TRP A 21 21.14 -13.75 -16.87
CA TRP A 21 20.16 -13.07 -17.70
C TRP A 21 18.73 -13.26 -17.17
N HIS A 22 18.44 -14.37 -16.46
CA HIS A 22 17.13 -14.58 -15.84
C HIS A 22 16.82 -13.52 -14.77
N TRP A 23 17.84 -13.10 -14.00
CA TRP A 23 17.71 -11.98 -13.08
C TRP A 23 17.41 -10.69 -13.84
N ALA A 24 18.14 -10.43 -14.93
CA ALA A 24 17.91 -9.25 -15.77
C ALA A 24 16.49 -9.19 -16.35
N ILE A 25 15.93 -10.32 -16.82
CA ILE A 25 14.54 -10.37 -17.30
C ILE A 25 13.54 -10.24 -16.16
N GLY A 26 13.78 -10.86 -15.01
CA GLY A 26 12.94 -10.66 -13.82
C GLY A 26 12.89 -9.18 -13.41
N ALA A 27 14.04 -8.51 -13.36
CA ALA A 27 14.14 -7.08 -13.11
C ALA A 27 13.43 -6.24 -14.18
N ALA A 28 13.54 -6.64 -15.46
CA ALA A 28 12.86 -5.96 -16.56
C ALA A 28 11.33 -6.02 -16.44
N VAL A 29 10.76 -7.14 -15.95
CA VAL A 29 9.33 -7.25 -15.66
C VAL A 29 8.91 -6.24 -14.58
N VAL A 30 9.65 -6.16 -13.48
CA VAL A 30 9.38 -5.19 -12.40
C VAL A 30 9.47 -3.76 -12.91
N ALA A 31 10.52 -3.45 -13.68
CA ALA A 31 10.73 -2.13 -14.28
C ALA A 31 9.59 -1.75 -15.24
N ALA A 32 9.13 -2.69 -16.07
CA ALA A 32 8.00 -2.49 -16.96
C ALA A 32 6.71 -2.17 -16.18
N CYS A 33 6.42 -2.89 -15.08
CA CYS A 33 5.29 -2.58 -14.22
C CYS A 33 5.42 -1.20 -13.54
N ALA A 34 6.62 -0.81 -13.11
CA ALA A 34 6.89 0.50 -12.54
C ALA A 34 6.60 1.63 -13.56
N VAL A 35 7.13 1.50 -14.78
CA VAL A 35 6.90 2.46 -15.88
C VAL A 35 5.41 2.52 -16.22
N ALA A 36 4.75 1.37 -16.34
CA ALA A 36 3.31 1.32 -16.59
C ALA A 36 2.52 2.05 -15.50
N THR A 37 2.94 1.95 -14.23
CA THR A 37 2.34 2.69 -13.10
C THR A 37 2.53 4.20 -13.27
N VAL A 38 3.74 4.65 -13.60
CA VAL A 38 4.03 6.07 -13.84
C VAL A 38 3.20 6.65 -14.98
N VAL A 39 3.16 5.94 -16.12
CA VAL A 39 2.39 6.35 -17.30
C VAL A 39 0.90 6.41 -16.97
N THR A 40 0.37 5.39 -16.30
CA THR A 40 -1.06 5.31 -15.95
C THR A 40 -1.46 6.37 -14.92
N CYS A 41 -0.54 6.77 -14.05
CA CYS A 41 -0.79 7.83 -13.06
C CYS A 41 -0.51 9.24 -13.59
N GLY A 42 0.01 9.38 -14.81
CA GLY A 42 0.35 10.67 -15.42
C GLY A 42 1.57 11.36 -14.80
N GLY A 43 2.40 10.63 -14.05
CA GLY A 43 3.61 11.16 -13.44
C GLY A 43 4.10 10.38 -12.22
N PHE A 44 5.37 10.59 -11.86
CA PHE A 44 6.03 9.86 -10.77
C PHE A 44 5.40 10.14 -9.41
N ALA A 45 5.11 11.40 -9.09
CA ALA A 45 4.48 11.76 -7.81
C ALA A 45 3.12 11.06 -7.63
N ALA A 46 2.28 11.08 -8.67
CA ALA A 46 0.99 10.40 -8.65
C ALA A 46 1.13 8.87 -8.57
N ALA A 47 2.15 8.29 -9.21
CA ALA A 47 2.44 6.87 -9.11
C ALA A 47 2.92 6.46 -7.73
N ALA A 48 3.78 7.24 -7.09
CA ALA A 48 4.21 6.99 -5.71
C ALA A 48 2.99 6.99 -4.76
N THR A 49 2.09 7.97 -4.89
CA THR A 49 0.84 7.98 -4.12
C THR A 49 -0.04 6.76 -4.43
N ALA A 50 -0.14 6.35 -5.69
CA ALA A 50 -0.91 5.16 -6.07
C ALA A 50 -0.34 3.88 -5.43
N VAL A 51 0.98 3.70 -5.45
CA VAL A 51 1.65 2.56 -4.80
C VAL A 51 1.40 2.57 -3.30
N CYS A 52 1.54 3.72 -2.63
CA CYS A 52 1.22 3.84 -1.20
C CYS A 52 -0.24 3.47 -0.90
N MET A 53 -1.19 3.99 -1.68
CA MET A 53 -2.62 3.65 -1.52
C MET A 53 -2.86 2.14 -1.67
N VAL A 54 -2.33 1.54 -2.74
CA VAL A 54 -2.57 0.11 -3.03
C VAL A 54 -1.87 -0.80 -2.03
N SER A 55 -0.69 -0.42 -1.54
CA SER A 55 -0.02 -1.15 -0.46
C SER A 55 -0.80 -1.11 0.85
N SER A 56 -1.58 -0.04 1.07
CA SER A 56 -2.50 0.10 2.20
C SER A 56 -3.86 -0.57 1.97
N GLY A 57 -4.03 -1.28 0.85
CA GLY A 57 -5.26 -1.99 0.51
C GLY A 57 -6.35 -1.10 -0.07
N VAL A 58 -6.05 0.15 -0.43
CA VAL A 58 -7.03 1.10 -0.97
C VAL A 58 -6.79 1.36 -2.45
N ALA A 59 -7.90 1.47 -3.19
CA ALA A 59 -7.88 1.87 -4.59
C ALA A 59 -7.27 3.26 -4.78
N ALA A 60 -6.41 3.38 -5.78
CA ALA A 60 -5.87 4.63 -6.25
C ALA A 60 -6.92 5.51 -6.96
N ALA A 61 -6.50 6.65 -7.50
CA ALA A 61 -7.39 7.62 -8.15
C ALA A 61 -8.26 7.02 -9.26
N THR A 62 -7.72 6.03 -9.99
CA THR A 62 -8.46 5.28 -11.00
C THR A 62 -8.25 3.77 -10.81
N THR A 63 -9.16 2.97 -11.36
CA THR A 63 -9.01 1.51 -11.41
C THR A 63 -7.74 1.11 -12.16
N ALA A 64 -7.40 1.78 -13.26
CA ALA A 64 -6.18 1.51 -14.02
C ALA A 64 -4.93 1.78 -13.18
N SER A 65 -4.86 2.92 -12.49
CA SER A 65 -3.75 3.25 -11.59
C SER A 65 -3.62 2.24 -10.45
N THR A 66 -4.76 1.75 -9.94
CA THR A 66 -4.80 0.74 -8.88
C THR A 66 -4.20 -0.59 -9.36
N VAL A 67 -4.63 -1.08 -10.52
CA VAL A 67 -4.16 -2.33 -11.10
C VAL A 67 -2.69 -2.25 -11.48
N ALA A 68 -2.25 -1.14 -12.09
CA ALA A 68 -0.85 -0.94 -12.43
C ALA A 68 0.04 -0.92 -11.18
N ALA A 69 -0.34 -0.16 -10.15
CA ALA A 69 0.37 -0.12 -8.88
C ALA A 69 0.39 -1.51 -8.18
N GLY A 70 -0.74 -2.23 -8.19
CA GLY A 70 -0.82 -3.59 -7.65
C GLY A 70 0.09 -4.58 -8.38
N ALA A 71 0.15 -4.50 -9.71
CA ALA A 71 1.05 -5.34 -10.50
C ALA A 71 2.52 -5.02 -10.24
N PHE A 72 2.86 -3.74 -10.06
CA PHE A 72 4.20 -3.33 -9.65
C PHE A 72 4.55 -3.87 -8.25
N ILE A 73 3.67 -3.71 -7.26
CA ILE A 73 3.90 -4.20 -5.89
C ILE A 73 4.09 -5.73 -5.88
N GLY A 74 3.20 -6.46 -6.58
CA GLY A 74 3.25 -7.93 -6.61
C GLY A 74 4.50 -8.47 -7.31
N SER A 75 4.88 -7.90 -8.46
CA SER A 75 6.12 -8.30 -9.15
C SER A 75 7.37 -7.95 -8.34
N ALA A 76 7.45 -6.73 -7.79
CA ALA A 76 8.58 -6.29 -6.99
C ALA A 76 8.77 -7.14 -5.73
N THR A 77 7.68 -7.52 -5.06
CA THR A 77 7.74 -8.37 -3.86
C THR A 77 8.29 -9.75 -4.18
N VAL A 78 7.75 -10.42 -5.21
CA VAL A 78 8.18 -11.78 -5.58
C VAL A 78 9.63 -11.77 -6.07
N TYR A 79 9.99 -10.81 -6.94
CA TYR A 79 11.36 -10.70 -7.43
C TYR A 79 12.35 -10.37 -6.30
N GLY A 80 12.01 -9.41 -5.43
CA GLY A 80 12.84 -9.03 -4.29
C GLY A 80 13.09 -10.19 -3.34
N MET A 81 12.06 -11.00 -3.05
CA MET A 81 12.22 -12.20 -2.22
C MET A 81 13.14 -13.25 -2.87
N ALA A 82 13.04 -13.44 -4.19
CA ALA A 82 13.94 -14.34 -4.90
C ALA A 82 15.39 -13.85 -4.84
N VAL A 83 15.62 -12.55 -5.07
CA VAL A 83 16.96 -11.93 -4.97
C VAL A 83 17.51 -12.07 -3.55
N LEU A 84 16.71 -11.79 -2.53
CA LEU A 84 17.15 -11.89 -1.12
C LEU A 84 17.47 -13.33 -0.73
N SER A 85 16.66 -14.30 -1.15
CA SER A 85 16.92 -15.72 -0.92
C SER A 85 18.21 -16.18 -1.61
N ALA A 86 18.43 -15.75 -2.85
CA ALA A 86 19.64 -16.10 -3.57
C ALA A 86 20.87 -15.44 -2.95
N ALA A 87 20.78 -14.15 -2.58
CA ALA A 87 21.87 -13.42 -1.96
C ALA A 87 22.24 -13.98 -0.57
N SER A 88 21.28 -14.46 0.21
CA SER A 88 21.53 -15.01 1.55
C SER A 88 22.11 -16.42 1.54
N THR A 89 21.95 -17.15 0.44
CA THR A 89 22.43 -18.53 0.27
C THR A 89 23.63 -18.64 -0.67
N SER A 90 24.09 -17.52 -1.24
CA SER A 90 25.24 -17.48 -2.15
C SER A 90 26.47 -16.87 -1.48
N SER A 91 27.61 -17.50 -1.69
CA SER A 91 28.92 -17.02 -1.22
C SER A 91 29.68 -16.22 -2.28
N SER A 92 29.15 -16.16 -3.51
CA SER A 92 29.75 -15.43 -4.63
C SER A 92 28.70 -14.93 -5.62
N VAL A 93 29.08 -13.96 -6.45
CA VAL A 93 28.24 -13.44 -7.54
C VAL A 93 27.89 -14.54 -8.55
N GLN A 94 28.80 -15.49 -8.75
CA GLN A 94 28.57 -16.61 -9.68
C GLN A 94 27.48 -17.54 -9.14
N GLU A 95 27.57 -17.92 -7.87
CA GLU A 95 26.55 -18.75 -7.21
C GLU A 95 25.19 -18.04 -7.17
N PHE A 96 25.17 -16.72 -6.96
CA PHE A 96 23.95 -15.92 -7.06
C PHE A 96 23.34 -15.96 -8.47
N ASN A 97 24.17 -15.79 -9.50
CA ASN A 97 23.73 -15.84 -10.89
C ASN A 97 23.18 -17.23 -11.25
N ASP A 98 23.79 -18.29 -10.75
CA ASP A 98 23.39 -19.67 -10.98
C ASP A 98 22.03 -20.02 -10.35
N GLN A 99 21.62 -19.30 -9.30
CA GLN A 99 20.27 -19.46 -8.74
C GLN A 99 19.16 -18.84 -9.62
N GLY A 100 19.52 -17.97 -10.56
CA GLY A 100 18.58 -17.34 -11.49
C GLY A 100 18.03 -18.34 -12.50
N ASN A 101 16.70 -18.47 -12.58
CA ASN A 101 16.07 -19.38 -13.53
C ASN A 101 14.73 -18.83 -14.07
N TRP A 102 14.16 -19.51 -15.06
CA TRP A 102 12.86 -19.16 -15.64
C TRP A 102 11.69 -19.22 -14.63
N GLY A 103 11.80 -20.02 -13.58
CA GLY A 103 10.86 -20.01 -12.46
C GLY A 103 10.84 -18.67 -11.74
N THR A 104 11.99 -18.01 -11.54
CA THR A 104 12.07 -16.64 -10.99
C THR A 104 11.35 -15.64 -11.88
N VAL A 105 11.57 -15.70 -13.20
CA VAL A 105 10.91 -14.81 -14.18
C VAL A 105 9.39 -15.04 -14.19
N ALA A 106 8.97 -16.31 -14.28
CA ALA A 106 7.56 -16.68 -14.29
C ALA A 106 6.86 -16.31 -12.98
N ALA A 107 7.52 -16.51 -11.84
CA ALA A 107 7.00 -16.12 -10.53
C ALA A 107 6.88 -14.59 -10.41
N THR A 108 7.84 -13.83 -10.93
CA THR A 108 7.79 -12.35 -10.96
C THR A 108 6.62 -11.84 -11.79
N ALA A 109 6.44 -12.39 -13.00
CA ALA A 109 5.31 -12.07 -13.86
C ALA A 109 3.97 -12.51 -13.23
N GLY A 110 3.94 -13.70 -12.61
CA GLY A 110 2.79 -14.20 -11.85
C GLY A 110 2.44 -13.30 -10.67
N GLY A 111 3.44 -12.80 -9.95
CA GLY A 111 3.29 -11.78 -8.90
C GLY A 111 2.66 -10.51 -9.43
N ALA A 112 3.04 -10.06 -10.64
CA ALA A 112 2.41 -8.93 -11.30
C ALA A 112 0.91 -9.16 -11.55
N ILE A 113 0.57 -10.33 -12.12
CA ILE A 113 -0.82 -10.70 -12.44
C ILE A 113 -1.66 -10.79 -11.16
N LEU A 114 -1.16 -11.50 -10.14
CA LEU A 114 -1.86 -11.66 -8.87
C LEU A 114 -1.98 -10.35 -8.11
N GLY A 115 -0.93 -9.53 -8.09
CA GLY A 115 -0.95 -8.20 -7.48
C GLY A 115 -1.93 -7.25 -8.17
N GLY A 116 -1.93 -7.21 -9.50
CA GLY A 116 -2.87 -6.41 -10.28
C GLY A 116 -4.32 -6.89 -10.14
N GLY A 117 -4.55 -8.21 -10.16
CA GLY A 117 -5.87 -8.81 -9.93
C GLY A 117 -6.40 -8.55 -8.52
N SER A 118 -5.57 -8.67 -7.50
CA SER A 118 -5.95 -8.39 -6.11
C SER A 118 -6.27 -6.90 -5.91
N ALA A 119 -5.47 -6.02 -6.50
CA ALA A 119 -5.72 -4.58 -6.47
C ALA A 119 -7.02 -4.22 -7.22
N TYR A 120 -7.33 -4.90 -8.35
CA TYR A 120 -8.61 -4.73 -9.02
C TYR A 120 -9.79 -5.07 -8.10
N VAL A 121 -9.72 -6.18 -7.36
CA VAL A 121 -10.77 -6.55 -6.39
C VAL A 121 -10.91 -5.49 -5.30
N SER A 122 -9.81 -4.90 -4.82
CA SER A 122 -9.85 -3.78 -3.86
C SER A 122 -10.63 -2.56 -4.40
N THR A 123 -10.59 -2.28 -5.71
CA THR A 123 -11.43 -1.22 -6.31
C THR A 123 -12.93 -1.46 -6.22
N ARG A 124 -13.33 -2.71 -5.95
CA ARG A 124 -14.74 -3.11 -5.76
C ARG A 124 -15.12 -3.18 -4.29
N THR A 125 -14.18 -3.02 -3.37
CA THR A 125 -14.46 -3.01 -1.93
C THR A 125 -15.15 -1.71 -1.54
N PRO A 126 -16.34 -1.76 -0.89
CA PRO A 126 -16.99 -0.57 -0.37
C PRO A 126 -16.11 0.16 0.65
N THR A 127 -16.01 1.48 0.53
CA THR A 127 -15.29 2.33 1.48
C THR A 127 -16.20 3.38 2.08
N THR A 128 -16.03 3.67 3.36
CA THR A 128 -16.71 4.73 4.08
C THR A 128 -15.75 5.91 4.27
N LYS A 129 -16.21 7.13 3.93
CA LYS A 129 -15.45 8.35 4.21
C LYS A 129 -15.68 8.78 5.66
N VAL A 130 -14.59 9.16 6.31
CA VAL A 130 -14.60 9.75 7.64
C VAL A 130 -13.89 11.09 7.61
N TYR A 131 -14.30 12.01 8.48
CA TYR A 131 -13.83 13.39 8.52
C TYR A 131 -13.40 13.73 9.94
N ARG A 132 -12.35 14.56 10.06
CA ARG A 132 -11.88 15.04 11.35
C ARG A 132 -11.47 16.50 11.24
N SER A 133 -11.92 17.32 12.18
CA SER A 133 -11.32 18.64 12.40
C SER A 133 -10.00 18.46 13.12
N VAL A 134 -8.96 19.11 12.63
CA VAL A 134 -7.60 19.01 13.17
C VAL A 134 -7.07 20.38 13.52
N SER A 135 -6.22 20.45 14.54
CA SER A 135 -5.46 21.66 14.86
C SER A 135 -4.36 21.89 13.83
N ASP A 136 -3.76 23.08 13.81
CA ASP A 136 -2.64 23.38 12.92
C ASP A 136 -1.44 22.44 13.15
N ALA A 137 -1.16 22.10 14.42
CA ALA A 137 -0.11 21.15 14.75
C ALA A 137 -0.39 19.74 14.21
N GLU A 138 -1.62 19.24 14.37
CA GLU A 138 -2.05 17.94 13.84
C GLU A 138 -2.06 17.94 12.30
N ALA A 139 -2.43 19.07 11.67
CA ALA A 139 -2.36 19.23 10.23
C ALA A 139 -0.91 19.16 9.69
N GLN A 140 0.06 19.78 10.38
CA GLN A 140 1.47 19.70 9.99
C GLN A 140 2.02 18.28 10.16
N ASP A 141 1.67 17.60 11.26
CA ASP A 141 2.06 16.21 11.50
C ASP A 141 1.51 15.27 10.43
N ILE A 142 0.23 15.41 10.07
CA ILE A 142 -0.39 14.62 8.99
C ILE A 142 0.29 14.90 7.64
N LYS A 143 0.68 16.16 7.36
CA LYS A 143 1.42 16.49 6.13
C LYS A 143 2.81 15.85 6.10
N ALA A 144 3.47 15.78 7.25
CA ALA A 144 4.81 15.21 7.38
C ALA A 144 4.81 13.67 7.33
N THR A 145 3.82 13.04 7.98
CA THR A 145 3.80 11.59 8.19
C THR A 145 2.83 10.84 7.29
N GLY A 146 1.79 11.51 6.78
CA GLY A 146 0.68 10.88 6.09
C GLY A 146 -0.17 9.97 6.99
N GLN A 147 -0.13 10.18 8.31
CA GLN A 147 -0.79 9.35 9.32
C GLN A 147 -1.46 10.22 10.39
N PHE A 148 -2.44 9.66 11.10
CA PHE A 148 -3.00 10.27 12.30
C PHE A 148 -2.22 9.78 13.53
N ASN A 149 -1.46 10.65 14.18
CA ASN A 149 -0.69 10.29 15.38
C ASN A 149 -1.33 10.82 16.66
N LEU A 150 -1.13 10.12 17.78
CA LEU A 150 -1.45 10.64 19.11
C LEU A 150 -0.40 11.66 19.50
N ALA A 151 -0.85 12.83 19.98
CA ALA A 151 0.07 13.80 20.57
C ALA A 151 0.56 13.28 21.93
N PRO A 152 1.83 13.52 22.32
CA PRO A 152 2.31 13.20 23.67
C PRO A 152 1.43 13.88 24.73
N GLY A 153 0.79 13.09 25.60
CA GLY A 153 -0.15 13.60 26.62
C GLY A 153 -1.56 13.98 26.11
N GLY A 154 -1.89 13.69 24.85
CA GLY A 154 -3.24 13.86 24.29
C GLY A 154 -4.19 12.71 24.63
N MET A 155 -5.48 12.87 24.30
CA MET A 155 -6.46 11.79 24.43
C MET A 155 -5.99 10.51 23.73
N GLU A 156 -6.18 9.37 24.36
CA GLU A 156 -5.79 8.04 23.86
C GLU A 156 -6.65 7.55 22.67
N SER A 157 -7.51 8.41 22.12
CA SER A 157 -8.34 8.08 20.96
C SER A 157 -8.49 9.26 20.00
N LYS A 158 -8.74 8.93 18.74
CA LYS A 158 -9.04 9.87 17.67
C LYS A 158 -10.48 9.64 17.24
N GLN A 159 -11.25 10.73 17.19
CA GLN A 159 -12.63 10.70 16.74
C GLN A 159 -12.77 11.29 15.34
N PHE A 160 -13.64 10.67 14.55
CA PHE A 160 -13.95 11.08 13.19
C PHE A 160 -15.47 11.12 13.01
N GLY A 161 -15.99 12.16 12.37
CA GLY A 161 -17.40 12.22 11.95
C GLY A 161 -17.63 11.51 10.62
N PHE A 162 -18.83 10.95 10.43
CA PHE A 162 -19.24 10.41 9.12
C PHE A 162 -19.73 11.49 8.14
N VAL A 163 -20.07 12.68 8.66
CA VAL A 163 -20.65 13.79 7.88
C VAL A 163 -19.72 15.01 7.91
N LEU A 164 -19.35 15.50 6.72
CA LEU A 164 -18.45 16.65 6.57
C LEU A 164 -19.04 17.93 7.21
N ALA A 165 -20.32 18.19 6.98
CA ALA A 165 -20.98 19.39 7.48
C ALA A 165 -20.99 19.44 9.01
N GLU A 166 -21.28 18.31 9.66
CA GLU A 166 -21.26 18.16 11.13
C GLU A 166 -19.84 18.33 11.68
N THR A 167 -18.86 17.72 11.02
CA THR A 167 -17.44 17.85 11.40
C THR A 167 -16.94 19.29 11.26
N ARG A 168 -17.37 20.01 10.21
CA ARG A 168 -17.03 21.43 10.04
C ARG A 168 -17.73 22.31 11.05
N GLN A 169 -19.00 22.02 11.39
CA GLN A 169 -19.71 22.72 12.45
C GLN A 169 -19.00 22.56 13.80
N PHE A 170 -18.57 21.33 14.13
CA PHE A 170 -17.77 21.07 15.32
C PHE A 170 -16.46 21.84 15.30
N GLY A 171 -15.70 21.76 14.19
CA GLY A 171 -14.45 22.50 14.02
C GLY A 171 -14.61 24.00 14.26
N ASN A 172 -15.62 24.63 13.64
CA ASN A 172 -15.92 26.04 13.83
C ASN A 172 -16.25 26.39 15.30
N MET A 173 -16.92 25.51 16.03
CA MET A 173 -17.25 25.71 17.45
C MET A 173 -15.99 25.73 18.35
N ILE A 174 -14.98 24.95 18.00
CA ILE A 174 -13.72 24.84 18.77
C ILE A 174 -12.56 25.64 18.16
N GLY A 175 -12.82 26.47 17.14
CA GLY A 175 -11.81 27.31 16.48
C GLY A 175 -10.87 26.56 15.53
N GLN A 176 -11.26 25.39 15.02
CA GLN A 176 -10.51 24.60 14.04
C GLN A 176 -11.15 24.70 12.65
N ASN A 177 -10.42 25.29 11.70
CA ASN A 177 -10.92 25.47 10.33
C ASN A 177 -10.44 24.37 9.36
N THR A 178 -9.43 23.60 9.76
CA THR A 178 -8.84 22.56 8.92
C THR A 178 -9.60 21.24 9.08
N ILE A 179 -10.13 20.72 7.98
CA ILE A 179 -10.79 19.41 7.93
C ILE A 179 -9.94 18.43 7.12
N VAL A 180 -9.74 17.24 7.67
CA VAL A 180 -9.08 16.12 7.00
C VAL A 180 -10.10 15.02 6.77
N SER A 181 -10.07 14.42 5.58
CA SER A 181 -10.87 13.26 5.23
C SER A 181 -9.99 12.03 5.01
N ALA A 182 -10.52 10.86 5.30
CA ALA A 182 -9.89 9.57 5.02
C ALA A 182 -10.95 8.57 4.54
N LYS A 183 -10.54 7.54 3.79
CA LYS A 183 -11.42 6.44 3.38
C LYS A 183 -11.00 5.18 4.09
N ILE A 184 -11.95 4.53 4.76
CA ILE A 184 -11.74 3.25 5.43
C ILE A 184 -12.55 2.17 4.69
N PRO A 185 -12.09 0.92 4.59
CA PRO A 185 -12.91 -0.20 4.14
C PRO A 185 -14.15 -0.37 5.03
N THR A 186 -15.35 -0.44 4.45
CA THR A 186 -16.61 -0.45 5.21
C THR A 186 -16.72 -1.65 6.16
N ASN A 187 -16.11 -2.79 5.82
CA ASN A 187 -16.05 -3.97 6.69
C ASN A 187 -15.22 -3.75 7.97
N MET A 188 -14.31 -2.78 8.00
CA MET A 188 -13.53 -2.44 9.18
C MET A 188 -14.29 -1.56 10.17
N LEU A 189 -15.44 -0.96 9.79
CA LEU A 189 -16.23 -0.14 10.71
C LEU A 189 -16.63 -0.91 11.98
N ASN A 190 -16.92 -2.20 11.85
CA ASN A 190 -17.31 -3.06 12.97
C ASN A 190 -16.18 -3.29 13.99
N GLN A 191 -14.94 -2.95 13.65
CA GLN A 191 -13.78 -3.09 14.56
C GLN A 191 -13.57 -1.85 15.43
N PHE A 192 -14.20 -0.73 15.06
CA PHE A 192 -14.08 0.54 15.74
C PHE A 192 -15.38 0.87 16.47
N TYR A 193 -15.29 1.71 17.49
CA TYR A 193 -16.48 2.13 18.21
C TYR A 193 -17.26 3.15 17.37
N THR A 194 -18.52 2.85 17.06
CA THR A 194 -19.43 3.71 16.28
C THR A 194 -20.65 4.18 17.07
N GLY A 195 -20.62 4.07 18.41
CA GLY A 195 -21.77 4.39 19.27
C GLY A 195 -22.14 5.87 19.34
N GLY A 196 -21.36 6.74 18.67
CA GLY A 196 -21.61 8.17 18.61
C GLY A 196 -21.12 8.90 19.85
N VAL A 197 -20.34 9.96 19.62
CA VAL A 197 -19.92 10.94 20.63
C VAL A 197 -20.48 12.28 20.18
N ASP A 198 -20.94 13.10 21.13
CA ASP A 198 -21.55 14.42 20.86
C ASP A 198 -22.65 14.34 19.78
N THR A 199 -23.58 13.39 19.96
CA THR A 199 -24.66 13.08 19.00
C THR A 199 -25.61 14.23 18.70
N SER A 200 -25.60 15.30 19.51
CA SER A 200 -26.27 16.56 19.22
C SER A 200 -25.66 17.31 18.03
N ILE A 201 -24.35 17.16 17.81
CA ILE A 201 -23.56 17.72 16.71
C ILE A 201 -23.36 16.67 15.62
N PHE A 202 -22.90 15.47 15.98
CA PHE A 202 -22.66 14.35 15.07
C PHE A 202 -23.87 13.43 14.97
N ARG A 203 -24.94 13.92 14.34
CA ARG A 203 -26.17 13.13 14.15
C ARG A 203 -25.94 11.94 13.21
N GLY A 204 -24.98 12.05 12.29
CA GLY A 204 -24.52 10.95 11.46
C GLY A 204 -23.65 9.92 12.20
N GLY A 205 -23.34 10.16 13.48
CA GLY A 205 -22.47 9.33 14.31
C GLY A 205 -21.00 9.68 14.16
N THR A 206 -20.19 9.05 15.02
CA THR A 206 -18.73 9.17 15.00
C THR A 206 -18.09 7.80 14.99
N LEU A 207 -16.87 7.75 14.45
CA LEU A 207 -15.95 6.64 14.54
C LEU A 207 -14.88 7.02 15.58
N THR A 208 -14.76 6.24 16.64
CA THR A 208 -13.69 6.39 17.63
C THR A 208 -12.64 5.31 17.40
N VAL A 209 -11.41 5.75 17.17
CA VAL A 209 -10.22 4.91 16.99
C VAL A 209 -9.35 5.04 18.23
N TYR A 210 -9.22 3.96 19.00
CA TYR A 210 -8.36 3.93 20.18
C TYR A 210 -6.88 3.78 19.78
N GLY A 211 -5.97 4.17 20.67
CA GLY A 211 -4.53 4.21 20.40
C GLY A 211 -3.93 2.86 20.00
N ASP A 212 -4.41 1.77 20.59
CA ASP A 212 -4.06 0.40 20.24
C ASP A 212 -4.54 0.00 18.83
N GLN A 213 -5.64 0.60 18.36
CA GLN A 213 -6.20 0.39 17.02
C GLN A 213 -5.65 1.37 15.97
N LEU A 214 -4.92 2.40 16.39
CA LEU A 214 -4.50 3.50 15.52
C LEU A 214 -3.52 3.04 14.44
N ALA A 215 -2.65 2.08 14.74
CA ALA A 215 -1.74 1.50 13.76
C ALA A 215 -2.52 0.79 12.63
N ALA A 216 -3.51 -0.03 12.98
CA ALA A 216 -4.35 -0.73 12.00
C ALA A 216 -5.21 0.27 11.20
N PHE A 217 -5.72 1.31 11.86
CA PHE A 217 -6.43 2.39 11.18
C PHE A 217 -5.55 3.13 10.18
N ASN A 218 -4.35 3.58 10.58
CA ASN A 218 -3.41 4.29 9.72
C ASN A 218 -2.94 3.44 8.53
N GLN A 219 -2.79 2.13 8.71
CA GLN A 219 -2.55 1.21 7.60
C GLN A 219 -3.73 1.21 6.63
N ALA A 220 -4.96 1.10 7.12
CA ALA A 220 -6.18 1.04 6.31
C ALA A 220 -6.50 2.35 5.58
N VAL A 221 -6.14 3.51 6.15
CA VAL A 221 -6.37 4.82 5.51
C VAL A 221 -5.17 5.35 4.73
N GLY A 222 -4.04 4.63 4.74
CA GLY A 222 -2.80 5.07 4.13
C GLY A 222 -2.99 5.49 2.66
N GLY A 223 -2.49 6.68 2.31
CA GLY A 223 -2.64 7.27 0.99
C GLY A 223 -4.04 7.82 0.65
N THR A 224 -5.06 7.63 1.49
CA THR A 224 -6.42 8.17 1.26
C THR A 224 -6.67 9.51 1.94
N ILE A 225 -5.75 9.92 2.81
CA ILE A 225 -5.87 11.12 3.62
C ILE A 225 -5.83 12.35 2.72
N LYS A 226 -6.85 13.21 2.81
CA LYS A 226 -6.97 14.44 2.02
C LYS A 226 -7.42 15.61 2.88
N PHE A 227 -6.70 16.71 2.76
CA PHE A 227 -7.12 18.00 3.28
C PHE A 227 -8.30 18.53 2.48
N MET A 228 -9.35 18.90 3.18
CA MET A 228 -10.57 19.44 2.61
C MET A 228 -10.49 20.98 2.62
N PRO A 229 -10.91 21.65 1.55
CA PRO A 229 -11.07 23.10 1.54
C PRO A 229 -12.23 23.56 2.42
#